data_AF-A0A3D4EDN1-F1
#
_entry.id   AF-A0A3D4EDN1-F1
#
_cell.length_a   1.000
_cell.length_b   1.000
_cell.length_c   1.000
_cell.angle_alpha   90.00
_cell.angle_beta   90.00
_cell.angle_gamma   90.00
#
_symmetry.space_group_name_H-M   'P 1'
#
loop_
_entity.id
_entity.type
_entity.pdbx_description
1 polymer ?
#
loop_
_entity_poly.entity_id
_entity_poly.type
_entity_poly.pdbx_seq_one_letter_code
_entity_poly.pdbx_strand_id
1 'polypeptide(L)'
;TEHEKFAKPLQNNTGCAWVWCGDNKLYLVKTTALRINTKDETQNFTAVTFDGGEGKRLEGYIIEPETPPTELGRIVLTDGEKYNFESVSMSIREGLRSGEISYENAVYLWEKDSTEVIAVRADSYQTVQDNIVSYTDDGNVTHTCYILDTKVD
;
A
#
# COMPACT_ATOMS: atom_id res chain seq x y z
N THR A 1 14.25 3.96 -8.60
CA THR A 1 13.53 3.55 -7.36
C THR A 1 13.73 2.05 -7.12
N GLU A 2 13.37 1.52 -5.93
CA GLU A 2 13.39 0.05 -5.72
C GLU A 2 12.45 -0.67 -6.70
N HIS A 3 11.33 -0.04 -7.04
CA HIS A 3 10.43 -0.50 -8.09
C HIS A 3 11.13 -0.75 -9.44
N GLU A 4 11.96 0.17 -9.93
CA GLU A 4 12.71 -0.02 -11.18
C GLU A 4 13.70 -1.19 -11.14
N LYS A 5 14.24 -1.51 -9.95
CA LYS A 5 15.15 -2.66 -9.76
C LYS A 5 14.41 -3.99 -9.95
N PHE A 6 13.12 -4.06 -9.62
CA PHE A 6 12.30 -5.26 -9.75
C PHE A 6 11.53 -5.34 -11.08
N ALA A 7 11.16 -4.19 -11.64
CA ALA A 7 10.39 -4.09 -12.89
C ALA A 7 11.21 -4.50 -14.13
N LYS A 8 12.47 -4.07 -14.20
CA LYS A 8 13.33 -4.33 -15.39
C LYS A 8 13.66 -5.83 -15.58
N PRO A 9 13.98 -6.61 -14.53
CA PRO A 9 14.09 -8.07 -14.66
C PRO A 9 12.78 -8.75 -15.05
N LEU A 10 11.62 -8.24 -14.59
CA LEU A 10 10.31 -8.81 -14.90
C LEU A 10 9.94 -8.61 -16.38
N GLN A 11 10.24 -7.43 -16.93
CA GLN A 11 10.06 -7.14 -18.37
C GLN A 11 10.89 -8.07 -19.26
N ASN A 12 12.09 -8.44 -18.82
CA ASN A 12 12.98 -9.35 -19.56
C ASN A 12 12.67 -10.84 -19.33
N ASN A 13 11.80 -11.17 -18.37
CA ASN A 13 11.45 -12.54 -18.01
C ASN A 13 9.94 -12.68 -17.91
N THR A 14 9.26 -12.36 -19.01
CA THR A 14 7.80 -12.42 -19.12
C THR A 14 7.27 -13.79 -18.68
N GLY A 15 6.22 -13.80 -17.87
CA GLY A 15 5.67 -15.03 -17.27
C GLY A 15 6.38 -15.51 -16.01
N CYS A 16 7.17 -14.65 -15.37
CA CYS A 16 7.75 -14.88 -14.05
C CYS A 16 7.14 -13.93 -13.00
N ALA A 17 7.16 -14.36 -11.75
CA ALA A 17 6.77 -13.57 -10.58
C ALA A 17 7.92 -13.52 -9.57
N TRP A 18 7.99 -12.45 -8.80
CA TRP A 18 8.89 -12.37 -7.65
C TRP A 18 8.28 -13.14 -6.48
N VAL A 19 9.07 -14.01 -5.86
CA VAL A 19 8.67 -14.79 -4.69
C VAL A 19 9.62 -14.48 -3.55
N TRP A 20 9.06 -14.01 -2.43
CA TRP A 20 9.79 -13.73 -1.21
C TRP A 20 9.76 -14.94 -0.29
N CYS A 21 10.94 -15.42 0.10
CA CYS A 21 11.13 -16.62 0.92
C CYS A 21 11.61 -16.30 2.35
N GLY A 22 11.44 -15.06 2.81
CA GLY A 22 12.00 -14.60 4.09
C GLY A 22 13.48 -14.23 4.01
N ASP A 23 14.04 -13.70 5.11
CA ASP A 23 15.48 -13.38 5.29
C ASP A 23 16.14 -12.63 4.12
N ASN A 24 15.45 -11.64 3.54
CA ASN A 24 15.90 -10.86 2.38
C ASN A 24 16.18 -11.68 1.10
N LYS A 25 15.61 -12.89 0.97
CA LYS A 25 15.75 -13.75 -0.22
C LYS A 25 14.54 -13.61 -1.14
N LEU A 26 14.83 -13.23 -2.38
CA LEU A 26 13.85 -13.07 -3.46
C LEU A 26 14.26 -13.96 -4.64
N TYR A 27 13.29 -14.67 -5.19
CA TYR A 27 13.45 -15.49 -6.38
C TYR A 27 12.55 -14.98 -7.49
N LEU A 28 13.08 -14.88 -8.70
CA LEU A 28 12.27 -14.66 -9.88
C LEU A 28 11.93 -16.03 -10.47
N VAL A 29 10.67 -16.43 -10.39
CA VAL A 29 10.23 -17.80 -10.69
C VAL A 29 9.18 -17.78 -11.78
N LYS A 30 9.28 -18.70 -12.75
CA LYS A 30 8.22 -18.88 -13.76
C LYS A 30 6.92 -19.23 -13.07
N THR A 31 5.84 -18.53 -13.41
CA THR A 31 4.52 -18.73 -12.79
C THR A 31 4.01 -20.16 -12.97
N THR A 32 4.37 -20.82 -14.08
CA THR A 32 4.04 -22.22 -14.36
C THR A 32 4.75 -23.24 -13.46
N ALA A 33 5.82 -22.83 -12.77
CA ALA A 33 6.55 -23.66 -11.80
C ALA A 33 6.07 -23.45 -10.35
N LEU A 34 5.21 -22.46 -10.12
CA LEU A 34 4.63 -22.18 -8.80
C LEU A 34 3.45 -23.10 -8.52
N ARG A 35 3.33 -23.54 -7.26
CA ARG A 35 2.17 -24.27 -6.76
C ARG A 35 1.60 -23.52 -5.56
N ILE A 36 0.35 -23.09 -5.66
CA ILE A 36 -0.34 -22.37 -4.57
C ILE A 36 -0.40 -23.27 -3.34
N ASN A 37 -0.03 -22.71 -2.19
CA ASN A 37 -0.15 -23.35 -0.89
C ASN A 37 -1.39 -22.80 -0.18
N THR A 38 -2.52 -23.49 -0.35
CA THR A 38 -3.82 -23.06 0.20
C THR A 38 -3.95 -23.23 1.72
N LYS A 39 -2.97 -23.85 2.38
CA LYS A 39 -2.97 -24.01 3.85
C LYS A 39 -2.55 -22.76 4.59
N ASP A 40 -1.78 -21.88 3.93
CA ASP A 40 -1.17 -20.68 4.52
C ASP A 40 -1.55 -19.41 3.73
N GLU A 41 -2.63 -19.47 2.94
CA GLU A 41 -3.19 -18.29 2.28
C GLU A 41 -3.67 -17.30 3.36
N THR A 42 -3.04 -16.13 3.38
CA THR A 42 -3.54 -14.98 4.12
C THR A 42 -4.24 -14.06 3.14
N GLN A 43 -5.19 -13.25 3.60
CA GLN A 43 -6.09 -12.47 2.75
C GLN A 43 -5.39 -11.49 1.79
N ASN A 44 -4.08 -11.24 1.98
CA ASN A 44 -3.30 -10.26 1.24
C ASN A 44 -2.05 -10.84 0.53
N PHE A 45 -1.78 -12.16 0.63
CA PHE A 45 -0.60 -12.77 0.02
C PHE A 45 -0.87 -14.17 -0.53
N THR A 46 -0.52 -14.40 -1.79
CA THR A 46 -0.56 -15.72 -2.41
C THR A 46 0.65 -16.53 -1.96
N ALA A 47 0.43 -17.43 -1.01
CA ALA A 47 1.45 -18.39 -0.57
C ALA A 47 1.70 -19.42 -1.67
N VAL A 48 2.97 -19.69 -1.98
CA VAL A 48 3.39 -20.62 -3.03
C VAL A 48 4.53 -21.50 -2.58
N THR A 49 4.64 -22.63 -3.24
CA THR A 49 5.79 -23.54 -3.16
C THR A 49 6.36 -23.79 -4.54
N PHE A 50 7.69 -23.90 -4.62
CA PHE A 50 8.40 -24.16 -5.88
C PHE A 50 9.67 -24.97 -5.63
N ASP A 51 10.25 -25.52 -6.70
CA ASP A 51 11.52 -26.23 -6.63
C ASP A 51 12.67 -25.23 -6.53
N GLY A 52 13.40 -25.25 -5.42
CA GLY A 52 14.57 -24.39 -5.19
C GLY A 52 15.87 -24.97 -5.74
N GLY A 53 15.82 -26.14 -6.38
CA GLY A 53 16.98 -26.93 -6.75
C GLY A 53 17.44 -27.88 -5.64
N GLU A 54 18.35 -28.80 -6.00
CA GLU A 54 18.97 -29.78 -5.08
C GLU A 54 17.96 -30.63 -4.29
N GLY A 55 16.79 -30.90 -4.88
CA GLY A 55 15.72 -31.68 -4.25
C GLY A 55 15.02 -30.95 -3.10
N LYS A 56 15.28 -29.64 -2.91
CA LYS A 56 14.64 -28.84 -1.86
C LYS A 56 13.45 -28.08 -2.41
N ARG A 57 12.36 -28.14 -1.65
CA ARG A 57 11.16 -27.36 -1.92
C ARG A 57 11.24 -26.09 -1.09
N LEU A 58 11.10 -24.95 -1.75
CA LEU A 58 11.05 -23.65 -1.10
C LEU A 58 9.61 -23.18 -1.03
N GLU A 59 9.33 -22.43 0.03
CA GLU A 59 8.05 -21.80 0.30
C GLU A 59 8.26 -20.29 0.33
N GLY A 60 7.24 -19.55 -0.08
CA GLY A 60 7.30 -18.10 -0.08
C GLY A 60 5.98 -17.48 -0.50
N TYR A 61 5.98 -16.17 -0.60
CA TYR A 61 4.81 -15.39 -0.99
C TYR A 61 5.10 -14.69 -2.30
N ILE A 62 4.16 -14.75 -3.24
CA ILE A 62 4.25 -13.94 -4.45
C ILE A 62 4.22 -12.47 -4.02
N ILE A 63 5.26 -11.73 -4.42
CA ILE A 63 5.19 -10.28 -4.43
C ILE A 63 4.58 -9.90 -5.76
N GLU A 64 3.27 -9.61 -5.73
CA GLU A 64 2.63 -8.91 -6.83
C GLU A 64 2.93 -7.42 -6.64
N PRO A 65 3.63 -6.76 -7.58
CA PRO A 65 3.74 -5.30 -7.58
C PRO A 65 2.39 -4.60 -7.83
N GLU A 66 1.28 -5.36 -7.92
CA GLU A 66 -0.08 -4.93 -8.25
C GLU A 66 -1.02 -4.88 -7.04
N THR A 67 -0.54 -4.97 -5.78
CA THR A 67 -1.44 -4.83 -4.62
C THR A 67 -2.17 -3.49 -4.72
N PRO A 68 -3.51 -3.49 -4.91
CA PRO A 68 -4.23 -2.26 -5.11
C PRO A 68 -4.14 -1.44 -3.83
N PRO A 69 -4.00 -0.12 -3.95
CA PRO A 69 -4.18 0.77 -2.82
C PRO A 69 -5.51 0.46 -2.13
N THR A 70 -5.48 0.19 -0.82
CA THR A 70 -6.70 -0.13 -0.06
C THR A 70 -7.19 1.13 0.64
N GLU A 71 -8.26 1.73 0.11
CA GLU A 71 -9.02 2.76 0.83
C GLU A 71 -9.66 2.12 2.07
N LEU A 72 -9.41 2.70 3.25
CA LEU A 72 -10.03 2.26 4.50
C LEU A 72 -11.33 3.03 4.78
N GLY A 73 -11.43 4.24 4.24
CA GLY A 73 -12.63 5.06 4.30
C GLY A 73 -12.36 6.50 3.85
N ARG A 74 -13.45 7.26 3.70
CA ARG A 74 -13.43 8.66 3.25
C ARG A 74 -14.12 9.56 4.26
N ILE A 75 -13.50 10.69 4.55
CA ILE A 75 -13.99 11.71 5.48
C ILE A 75 -14.22 12.98 4.68
N VAL A 76 -15.40 13.58 4.84
CA VAL A 76 -15.76 14.86 4.21
C VAL A 76 -15.79 15.93 5.29
N LEU A 77 -15.00 16.97 5.11
CA LEU A 77 -14.95 18.11 6.03
C LEU A 77 -16.14 19.04 5.76
N THR A 78 -17.01 19.24 6.74
CA THR A 78 -18.26 20.00 6.57
C THR A 78 -18.22 21.42 7.11
N ASP A 79 -17.30 21.72 8.04
CA ASP A 79 -17.30 22.99 8.78
C ASP A 79 -15.90 23.60 8.87
N GLY A 80 -15.61 24.60 8.04
CA GLY A 80 -14.38 25.38 8.14
C GLY A 80 -14.23 26.48 7.08
N GLU A 81 -13.88 27.69 7.50
CA GLU A 81 -13.34 28.71 6.59
C GLU A 81 -11.94 28.27 6.13
N LYS A 82 -11.72 28.28 4.80
CA LYS A 82 -10.45 28.00 4.11
C LYS A 82 -9.61 26.85 4.72
N TYR A 83 -9.89 25.64 4.24
CA TYR A 83 -9.05 24.47 4.50
C TYR A 83 -7.60 24.73 4.09
N ASN A 84 -6.70 24.59 5.06
CA ASN A 84 -5.26 24.59 4.87
C ASN A 84 -4.68 23.39 5.64
N PHE A 85 -3.42 23.08 5.39
CA PHE A 85 -2.79 21.86 5.94
C PHE A 85 -2.90 21.77 7.47
N GLU A 86 -2.74 22.90 8.17
CA GLU A 86 -2.78 22.96 9.63
C GLU A 86 -4.21 22.75 10.16
N SER A 87 -5.20 23.44 9.57
CA SER A 87 -6.60 23.28 9.99
C SER A 87 -7.13 21.87 9.73
N VAL A 88 -6.79 21.27 8.59
CA VAL A 88 -7.18 19.89 8.27
C VAL A 88 -6.50 18.88 9.20
N SER A 89 -5.20 19.04 9.46
CA SER A 89 -4.47 18.15 10.39
C SER A 89 -5.07 18.21 11.81
N MET A 90 -5.44 19.40 12.28
CA MET A 90 -6.10 19.61 13.57
C MET A 90 -7.44 18.87 13.65
N SER A 91 -8.31 19.02 12.64
CA SER A 91 -9.62 18.35 12.61
C SER A 91 -9.50 16.82 12.69
N ILE A 92 -8.51 16.23 11.99
CA ILE A 92 -8.28 14.78 12.07
C ILE A 92 -7.78 14.36 13.46
N ARG A 93 -6.89 15.13 14.10
CA ARG A 93 -6.43 14.83 15.47
C ARG A 93 -7.56 14.92 16.49
N GLU A 94 -8.45 15.90 16.36
CA GLU A 94 -9.63 16.03 17.22
C GLU A 94 -10.57 14.84 17.06
N GLY A 95 -10.88 14.44 15.83
CA GLY A 95 -11.70 13.26 15.55
C GLY A 95 -11.09 11.95 16.07
N LEU A 96 -9.76 11.80 15.98
CA LEU A 96 -9.05 10.65 16.55
C LEU A 96 -9.09 10.66 18.10
N ARG A 97 -8.89 11.82 18.72
CA ARG A 97 -8.94 11.98 20.19
C ARG A 97 -10.33 11.74 20.76
N SER A 98 -11.38 12.16 20.06
CA SER A 98 -12.78 11.97 20.47
C SER A 98 -13.26 10.54 20.21
N GLY A 99 -12.57 9.79 19.34
CA GLY A 99 -12.99 8.47 18.85
C GLY A 99 -14.09 8.55 17.79
N GLU A 100 -14.38 9.74 17.26
CA GLU A 100 -15.33 9.95 16.16
C GLU A 100 -14.86 9.25 14.87
N ILE A 101 -13.55 9.22 14.65
CA ILE A 101 -12.92 8.46 13.58
C ILE A 101 -11.88 7.49 14.16
N SER A 102 -11.87 6.25 13.68
CA SER A 102 -10.94 5.23 14.14
C SER A 102 -10.75 4.16 13.07
N TYR A 103 -9.60 4.19 12.38
CA TYR A 103 -9.16 3.15 11.46
C TYR A 103 -7.80 2.64 11.93
N GLU A 104 -7.70 1.33 12.17
CA GLU A 104 -6.48 0.71 12.69
C GLU A 104 -5.32 0.86 11.69
N ASN A 105 -4.17 1.37 12.17
CA ASN A 105 -2.95 1.57 11.38
C ASN A 105 -3.12 2.45 10.12
N ALA A 106 -4.14 3.32 10.10
CA ALA A 106 -4.39 4.21 8.97
C ALA A 106 -3.43 5.40 8.91
N VAL A 107 -3.06 5.77 7.69
CA VAL A 107 -2.50 7.07 7.33
C VAL A 107 -3.61 7.89 6.70
N TYR A 108 -3.71 9.17 7.06
CA TYR A 108 -4.73 10.06 6.54
C TYR A 108 -4.12 10.98 5.47
N LEU A 109 -4.68 10.94 4.27
CA LEU A 109 -4.25 11.71 3.11
C LEU A 109 -5.30 12.77 2.78
N TRP A 110 -4.90 14.04 2.74
CA TRP A 110 -5.78 15.12 2.30
C TRP A 110 -5.61 15.37 0.81
N GLU A 111 -6.67 15.19 0.02
CA GLU A 111 -6.62 15.51 -1.39
C GLU A 111 -6.39 17.03 -1.56
N LYS A 112 -5.40 17.38 -2.38
CA LYS A 112 -5.00 18.76 -2.57
C LYS A 112 -6.16 19.59 -3.11
N ASP A 113 -6.41 20.74 -2.49
CA ASP A 113 -7.46 21.70 -2.84
C ASP A 113 -8.90 21.12 -2.74
N SER A 114 -9.08 20.03 -1.98
CA SER A 114 -10.36 19.32 -1.77
C SER A 114 -10.86 19.42 -0.33
N THR A 115 -12.10 19.00 -0.08
CA THR A 115 -12.66 18.82 1.27
C THR A 115 -12.60 17.36 1.74
N GLU A 116 -12.00 16.48 0.93
CA GLU A 116 -11.94 15.04 1.20
C GLU A 116 -10.61 14.62 1.82
N VAL A 117 -10.71 13.83 2.89
CA VAL A 117 -9.59 13.13 3.51
C VAL A 117 -9.80 11.63 3.37
N ILE A 118 -8.78 10.95 2.85
CA ILE A 118 -8.80 9.51 2.57
C ILE A 118 -7.98 8.82 3.66
N ALA A 119 -8.58 7.86 4.36
CA ALA A 119 -7.87 6.96 5.26
C ALA A 119 -7.34 5.78 4.46
N VAL A 120 -6.04 5.51 4.52
CA VAL A 120 -5.37 4.49 3.70
C VAL A 120 -4.35 3.71 4.50
N ARG A 121 -3.83 2.61 3.96
CA ARG A 121 -2.69 1.91 4.57
C ARG A 121 -1.38 2.66 4.31
N ALA A 122 -0.38 2.44 5.16
CA ALA A 122 0.91 3.13 5.02
C ALA A 122 1.69 2.73 3.74
N ASP A 123 1.39 1.59 3.14
CA ASP A 123 2.04 1.03 1.94
C ASP A 123 1.26 1.29 0.64
N SER A 124 0.12 2.00 0.70
CA SER A 124 -0.78 2.19 -0.45
C SER A 124 -0.60 3.52 -1.19
N TYR A 125 0.44 4.29 -0.91
CA TYR A 125 0.73 5.55 -1.60
C TYR A 125 2.21 5.67 -1.97
N GLN A 126 2.51 6.53 -2.93
CA GLN A 126 3.89 6.80 -3.38
C GLN A 126 4.29 8.23 -3.02
N THR A 127 5.44 8.39 -2.35
CA THR A 127 6.01 9.71 -2.10
C THR A 127 6.42 10.38 -3.41
N VAL A 128 5.91 11.58 -3.65
CA VAL A 128 6.27 12.43 -4.79
C VAL A 128 7.35 13.42 -4.38
N GLN A 129 7.06 14.21 -3.33
CA GLN A 129 7.98 15.21 -2.81
C GLN A 129 7.58 15.60 -1.38
N ASP A 130 8.53 15.57 -0.44
CA ASP A 130 8.29 15.96 0.96
C ASP A 130 7.05 15.27 1.56
N ASN A 131 6.01 16.04 1.90
CA ASN A 131 4.73 15.54 2.42
C ASN A 131 3.67 15.28 1.33
N ILE A 132 4.01 15.42 0.04
CA ILE A 132 3.13 15.20 -1.10
C ILE A 132 3.27 13.76 -1.59
N VAL A 133 2.14 13.09 -1.76
CA VAL A 133 2.04 11.71 -2.22
C VAL A 133 1.07 11.58 -3.39
N SER A 134 1.24 10.50 -4.14
CA SER A 134 0.28 10.02 -5.11
C SER A 134 -0.43 8.79 -4.55
N TYR A 135 -1.76 8.80 -4.62
CA TYR A 135 -2.63 7.71 -4.18
C TYR A 135 -3.60 7.40 -5.32
N THR A 136 -3.76 6.13 -5.70
CA THR A 136 -4.82 5.72 -6.64
C THR A 136 -5.93 5.10 -5.80
N ASP A 137 -7.20 5.38 -6.10
CA ASP A 137 -8.32 4.77 -5.36
C ASP A 137 -8.83 3.48 -6.03
N ASP A 138 -9.82 2.83 -5.42
CA ASP A 138 -10.47 1.63 -5.97
C ASP A 138 -11.20 1.89 -7.31
N GLY A 139 -11.47 3.16 -7.63
CA GLY A 139 -12.02 3.61 -8.90
C GLY A 139 -10.98 3.78 -10.01
N ASN A 140 -9.71 3.46 -9.75
CA ASN A 140 -8.56 3.74 -10.62
C ASN A 140 -8.34 5.24 -10.89
N VAL A 141 -8.75 6.11 -9.97
CA VAL A 141 -8.47 7.55 -10.04
C VAL A 141 -7.23 7.86 -9.23
N THR A 142 -6.25 8.53 -9.85
CA THR A 142 -5.03 8.96 -9.16
C THR A 142 -5.19 10.36 -8.58
N HIS A 143 -5.06 10.47 -7.27
CA HIS A 143 -5.10 11.69 -6.48
C HIS A 143 -3.68 12.17 -6.13
N THR A 144 -3.52 13.48 -6.01
CA THR A 144 -2.35 14.12 -5.40
C THR A 144 -2.74 14.60 -4.02
N CYS A 145 -2.12 14.06 -2.99
CA CYS A 145 -2.51 14.30 -1.60
C CYS A 145 -1.35 14.79 -0.74
N TYR A 146 -1.68 15.44 0.37
CA TYR A 146 -0.76 15.69 1.46
C TYR A 146 -0.90 14.60 2.53
N ILE A 147 0.20 14.06 3.03
CA ILE A 147 0.20 13.21 4.24
C ILE A 147 -0.06 14.12 5.44
N LEU A 148 -1.12 13.84 6.21
CA LEU A 148 -1.44 14.56 7.43
C LEU A 148 -0.62 14.02 8.60
N ASP A 149 -0.11 14.92 9.45
CA ASP A 149 0.55 14.51 10.70
C ASP A 149 -0.51 14.17 11.74
N THR A 150 -0.73 12.88 11.95
CA THR A 150 -1.71 12.34 12.90
C THR A 150 -1.13 12.07 14.29
N LYS A 151 0.11 12.48 14.56
CA LYS A 151 0.66 12.36 15.92
C LYS A 151 -0.18 13.18 16.88
N VAL A 152 -0.74 12.47 17.84
CA VAL A 152 -1.46 13.04 18.97
C VAL A 152 -0.44 13.18 20.11
N ASP A 153 0.09 14.38 20.30
CA ASP A 153 0.85 14.73 21.52
C ASP A 153 -0.04 14.63 22.77
#